data_AF-A0A962Z529-F1
#
_entry.id   AF-A0A962Z529-F1
#
_cell.length_a   1.000
_cell.length_b   1.000
_cell.length_c   1.000
_cell.angle_alpha   90.00
_cell.angle_beta   90.00
_cell.angle_gamma   90.00
#
_symmetry.space_group_name_H-M   'P 1'
#
loop_
_entity.id
_entity.type
_entity.pdbx_description
1 polymer ?
#
loop_
_entity_poly.entity_id
_entity_poly.type
_entity_poly.pdbx_seq_one_letter_code
_entity_poly.pdbx_strand_id
1 'polypeptide(L)'
;QQSLQYHRLPVAGKISVTPTKMLANQFDLSLAYSPGVAHACDAIVAEPNEASSLTARGNLVAVISNGTAVLGLGSIGPLASKPVMEGKAVLFKKFAGIDVFDIEIDEQDPDMLV
;
A
#
# COMPACT_ATOMS: atom_id res chain seq x y z
N GLN A 1 -24.02 -8.38 11.32
CA GLN A 1 -23.90 -7.08 12.02
C GLN A 1 -22.51 -6.85 12.61
N GLN A 2 -21.91 -7.82 13.33
CA GLN A 2 -20.56 -7.69 13.90
C GLN A 2 -19.46 -7.41 12.87
N SER A 3 -19.45 -8.12 11.72
CA SER A 3 -18.47 -7.86 10.66
C SER A 3 -18.49 -6.41 10.16
N LEU A 4 -19.68 -5.83 9.96
CA LEU A 4 -19.77 -4.42 9.55
C LEU A 4 -19.23 -3.46 10.62
N GLN A 5 -19.43 -3.76 11.91
CA GLN A 5 -18.83 -2.96 12.99
C GLN A 5 -17.30 -3.09 13.00
N TYR A 6 -16.77 -4.31 12.84
CA TYR A 6 -15.33 -4.57 12.73
C TYR A 6 -14.66 -3.75 11.62
N HIS A 7 -15.33 -3.57 10.49
CA HIS A 7 -14.83 -2.75 9.37
C HIS A 7 -14.99 -1.23 9.56
N ARG A 8 -15.81 -0.77 10.50
CA ARG A 8 -16.17 0.66 10.65
C ARG A 8 -15.56 1.31 11.88
N LEU A 9 -15.38 0.56 12.97
CA LEU A 9 -15.10 1.11 14.28
C LEU A 9 -13.86 0.45 14.90
N PRO A 10 -13.08 1.21 15.69
CA PRO A 10 -13.19 2.66 15.92
C PRO A 10 -12.70 3.51 14.74
N VAL A 11 -11.97 2.91 13.81
CA VAL A 11 -11.48 3.54 12.58
C VAL A 11 -11.90 2.63 11.42
N ALA A 12 -12.30 3.22 10.30
CA ALA A 12 -12.76 2.46 9.15
C ALA A 12 -11.58 1.79 8.41
N GLY A 13 -11.87 0.62 7.82
CA GLY A 13 -10.87 -0.17 7.10
C GLY A 13 -10.00 -1.02 8.04
N LYS A 14 -9.07 -1.76 7.44
CA LYS A 14 -8.22 -2.72 8.17
C LYS A 14 -6.72 -2.43 8.10
N ILE A 15 -6.34 -1.40 7.37
CA ILE A 15 -4.95 -1.02 7.13
C ILE A 15 -4.71 0.45 7.48
N SER A 16 -3.46 0.78 7.78
CA SER A 16 -3.00 2.16 7.99
C SER A 16 -1.56 2.30 7.50
N VAL A 17 -1.15 3.54 7.22
CA VAL A 17 0.24 3.88 6.87
C VAL A 17 0.87 4.59 8.06
N THR A 18 2.00 4.07 8.54
CA THR A 18 2.73 4.65 9.67
C THR A 18 4.17 4.93 9.25
N PRO A 19 4.71 6.14 9.51
CA PRO A 19 6.11 6.45 9.23
C PRO A 19 7.07 5.53 10.00
N THR A 20 8.16 5.12 9.37
CA THR A 20 9.21 4.28 10.00
C THR A 20 10.37 5.11 10.56
N LYS A 21 10.49 6.38 10.15
CA LYS A 21 11.52 7.32 10.61
C LYS A 21 10.90 8.33 11.56
N MET A 22 11.70 8.80 12.52
CA MET A 22 11.29 9.85 13.45
C MET A 22 11.03 11.14 12.69
N LEU A 23 10.03 11.90 13.12
CA LEU A 23 9.64 13.21 12.58
C LEU A 23 9.33 14.16 13.75
N ALA A 24 10.24 14.25 14.72
CA ALA A 24 9.98 14.94 16.00
C ALA A 24 10.39 16.42 15.98
N ASN A 25 11.26 16.82 15.06
CA ASN A 25 11.83 18.17 15.02
C ASN A 25 12.18 18.60 13.59
N GLN A 26 12.67 19.84 13.44
CA GLN A 26 13.03 20.43 12.15
C GLN A 26 14.18 19.70 11.44
N PHE A 27 15.13 19.15 12.21
CA PHE A 27 16.23 18.37 11.66
C PHE A 27 15.72 17.04 11.07
N ASP A 28 14.82 16.34 11.76
CA ASP A 28 14.20 15.13 11.23
C ASP A 28 13.41 15.41 9.93
N LEU A 29 12.68 16.53 9.90
CA LEU A 29 11.94 16.97 8.71
C LEU A 29 12.87 17.32 7.54
N SER A 30 14.02 17.94 7.81
CA SER A 30 14.98 18.29 6.77
C SER A 30 15.68 17.07 6.17
N LEU A 31 15.77 15.96 6.92
CA LEU A 31 16.25 14.67 6.43
C LEU A 31 15.17 13.90 5.65
N ALA A 32 13.96 13.83 6.19
CA ALA A 32 12.85 13.07 5.60
C ALA A 32 12.29 13.75 4.33
N TYR A 33 12.48 15.06 4.18
CA TYR A 33 11.99 15.83 3.06
C TYR A 33 13.06 16.82 2.56
N SER A 34 12.65 17.95 2.02
CA SER A 34 13.58 18.96 1.51
C SER A 34 14.39 19.63 2.63
N PRO A 35 15.71 19.82 2.45
CA PRO A 35 16.51 19.50 1.27
C PRO A 35 17.12 18.08 1.27
N GLY A 36 17.08 17.34 2.39
CA GLY A 36 17.82 16.10 2.59
C GLY A 36 17.44 14.94 1.67
N VAL A 37 16.15 14.81 1.32
CA VAL A 37 15.62 13.76 0.43
C VAL A 37 16.31 13.72 -0.94
N ALA A 38 16.87 14.86 -1.40
CA ALA A 38 17.59 14.95 -2.66
C ALA A 38 18.75 13.96 -2.76
N HIS A 39 19.46 13.70 -1.67
CA HIS A 39 20.58 12.75 -1.67
C HIS A 39 20.14 11.32 -1.99
N ALA A 40 18.96 10.90 -1.49
CA ALA A 40 18.42 9.58 -1.82
C ALA A 40 17.98 9.52 -3.29
N CYS A 41 17.39 10.60 -3.81
CA CYS A 41 17.03 10.70 -5.23
C CYS A 41 18.27 10.63 -6.13
N ASP A 42 19.30 11.43 -5.86
CA ASP A 42 20.54 11.48 -6.64
C ASP A 42 21.27 10.13 -6.61
N ALA A 43 21.28 9.44 -5.47
CA ALA A 43 21.82 8.08 -5.35
C ALA A 43 21.07 7.08 -6.24
N ILE A 44 19.74 7.12 -6.29
CA ILE A 44 18.93 6.25 -7.16
C ILE A 44 19.11 6.61 -8.64
N VAL A 45 19.29 7.89 -8.98
CA VAL A 45 19.62 8.32 -10.34
C VAL A 45 20.97 7.75 -10.79
N ALA A 46 21.97 7.73 -9.89
CA ALA A 46 23.28 7.16 -10.17
C ALA A 46 23.28 5.63 -10.22
N GLU A 47 22.56 4.96 -9.31
CA GLU A 47 22.43 3.51 -9.24
C GLU A 47 20.96 3.11 -8.96
N PRO A 48 20.18 2.74 -10.00
CA PRO A 48 18.75 2.45 -9.87
C PRO A 48 18.41 1.35 -8.86
N ASN A 49 19.32 0.41 -8.59
CA ASN A 49 19.07 -0.67 -7.64
C ASN A 49 19.00 -0.18 -6.18
N GLU A 50 19.57 0.99 -5.87
CA GLU A 50 19.44 1.62 -4.55
C GLU A 50 17.99 1.96 -4.19
N ALA A 51 17.05 1.94 -5.15
CA ALA A 51 15.63 2.05 -4.83
C ALA A 51 15.18 0.98 -3.83
N SER A 52 15.80 -0.21 -3.83
CA SER A 52 15.47 -1.29 -2.90
C SER A 52 16.01 -1.07 -1.47
N SER A 53 17.15 -0.38 -1.32
CA SER A 53 17.81 -0.09 -0.04
C SER A 53 17.34 1.23 0.58
N LEU A 54 17.03 2.23 -0.25
CA LEU A 54 16.68 3.60 0.17
C LEU A 54 15.18 3.86 0.25
N THR A 55 14.33 2.90 -0.16
CA THR A 55 12.87 3.03 -0.09
C THR A 55 12.21 1.77 0.45
N ALA A 56 10.89 1.81 0.67
CA ALA A 56 10.12 0.64 1.06
C ALA A 56 10.01 -0.43 -0.05
N ARG A 57 10.48 -0.16 -1.28
CA ARG A 57 10.33 -1.05 -2.45
C ARG A 57 10.77 -2.49 -2.19
N GLY A 58 11.81 -2.72 -1.39
CA GLY A 58 12.30 -4.06 -1.08
C GLY A 58 11.30 -4.96 -0.32
N ASN A 59 10.32 -4.37 0.39
CA ASN A 59 9.33 -5.10 1.19
C ASN A 59 7.87 -4.82 0.76
N LEU A 60 7.66 -3.91 -0.21
CA LEU A 60 6.34 -3.42 -0.57
C LEU A 60 5.74 -4.19 -1.73
N VAL A 61 4.53 -4.72 -1.56
CA VAL A 61 3.77 -5.45 -2.57
C VAL A 61 2.45 -4.71 -2.87
N ALA A 62 2.06 -4.64 -4.15
CA ALA A 62 0.74 -4.16 -4.53
C ALA A 62 -0.23 -5.36 -4.66
N VAL A 63 -1.37 -5.29 -3.98
CA VAL A 63 -2.50 -6.21 -4.22
C VAL A 63 -3.48 -5.50 -5.14
N ILE A 64 -3.46 -5.88 -6.43
CA ILE A 64 -4.23 -5.22 -7.48
C ILE A 64 -5.46 -6.06 -7.84
N SER A 65 -6.61 -5.41 -8.02
CA SER A 65 -7.87 -6.05 -8.44
C SER A 65 -8.79 -5.05 -9.13
N ASN A 66 -9.51 -5.48 -10.17
CA ASN A 66 -10.62 -4.70 -10.75
C ASN A 66 -12.00 -5.15 -10.24
N GLY A 67 -12.03 -6.12 -9.31
CA GLY A 67 -13.27 -6.57 -8.66
C GLY A 67 -14.20 -7.39 -9.54
N THR A 68 -13.71 -7.92 -10.67
CA THR A 68 -14.49 -8.78 -11.60
C THR A 68 -14.67 -10.23 -11.09
N ALA A 69 -13.82 -10.68 -10.15
CA ALA A 69 -13.89 -12.01 -9.56
C ALA A 69 -13.59 -11.99 -8.05
N VAL A 70 -14.56 -11.54 -7.24
CA VAL A 70 -14.39 -11.43 -5.79
C VAL A 70 -15.00 -12.63 -5.07
N LEU A 71 -14.15 -13.61 -4.72
CA LEU A 71 -14.56 -14.82 -4.00
C LEU A 71 -15.74 -15.51 -4.72
N GLY A 72 -16.80 -15.87 -3.99
CA GLY A 72 -18.04 -16.39 -4.56
C GLY A 72 -19.06 -15.32 -4.98
N LEU A 73 -18.70 -14.03 -4.91
CA LEU A 73 -19.60 -12.91 -5.20
C LEU A 73 -19.56 -12.49 -6.69
N GLY A 74 -18.58 -12.97 -7.45
CA GLY A 74 -18.42 -12.64 -8.87
C GLY A 74 -17.96 -11.20 -9.08
N SER A 75 -18.50 -10.57 -10.13
CA SER A 75 -18.14 -9.21 -10.54
C SER A 75 -18.96 -8.19 -9.75
N ILE A 76 -18.37 -7.66 -8.68
CA ILE A 76 -18.99 -6.65 -7.80
C ILE A 76 -18.32 -5.27 -7.93
N GLY A 77 -17.30 -5.17 -8.78
CA GLY A 77 -16.59 -3.94 -9.07
C GLY A 77 -15.51 -3.59 -8.02
N PRO A 78 -14.66 -2.60 -8.35
CA PRO A 78 -13.46 -2.27 -7.59
C PRO A 78 -13.79 -1.88 -6.14
N LEU A 79 -14.71 -0.94 -5.93
CA LEU A 79 -15.05 -0.42 -4.60
C LEU A 79 -15.57 -1.51 -3.66
N ALA A 80 -16.42 -2.42 -4.15
CA ALA A 80 -16.95 -3.51 -3.35
C ALA A 80 -15.91 -4.61 -3.09
N SER A 81 -14.86 -4.69 -3.91
CA SER A 81 -13.74 -5.62 -3.72
C SER A 81 -12.74 -5.17 -2.66
N LYS A 82 -12.68 -3.86 -2.36
CA LYS A 82 -11.71 -3.25 -1.45
C LYS A 82 -11.60 -3.92 -0.08
N PRO A 83 -12.70 -4.27 0.63
CA PRO A 83 -12.59 -4.98 1.90
C PRO A 83 -11.89 -6.33 1.77
N VAL A 84 -11.94 -7.01 0.63
CA VAL A 84 -11.23 -8.27 0.42
C VAL A 84 -9.73 -8.01 0.20
N MET A 85 -9.36 -6.96 -0.55
CA MET A 85 -7.96 -6.62 -0.81
C MET A 85 -7.23 -6.12 0.44
N GLU A 86 -7.86 -5.26 1.24
CA GLU A 86 -7.35 -4.93 2.58
C GLU A 86 -7.16 -6.18 3.45
N GLY A 87 -8.05 -7.18 3.29
CA GLY A 87 -7.92 -8.46 3.97
C GLY A 87 -6.65 -9.21 3.59
N LYS A 88 -6.35 -9.28 2.29
CA LYS A 88 -5.09 -9.86 1.81
C LYS A 88 -3.88 -9.10 2.36
N ALA A 89 -3.91 -7.76 2.35
CA ALA A 89 -2.85 -6.92 2.91
C ALA A 89 -2.56 -7.26 4.39
N VAL A 90 -3.61 -7.38 5.21
CA VAL A 90 -3.48 -7.78 6.62
C VAL A 90 -2.83 -9.17 6.75
N LEU A 91 -3.18 -10.13 5.90
CA LEU A 91 -2.60 -11.47 5.93
C LEU A 91 -1.12 -11.45 5.56
N PHE A 92 -0.73 -10.74 4.50
CA PHE A 92 0.67 -10.54 4.11
C PHE A 92 1.49 -9.96 5.25
N LYS A 93 0.98 -8.88 5.88
CA LYS A 93 1.70 -8.23 6.98
C LYS A 93 1.79 -9.13 8.21
N LYS A 94 0.67 -9.76 8.60
CA LYS A 94 0.58 -10.55 9.84
C LYS A 94 1.42 -11.81 9.80
N PHE A 95 1.49 -12.49 8.65
CA PHE A 95 2.11 -13.81 8.55
C PHE A 95 3.48 -13.80 7.86
N ALA A 96 3.77 -12.80 7.02
CA ALA A 96 5.04 -12.73 6.27
C ALA A 96 5.83 -11.43 6.52
N GLY A 97 5.30 -10.47 7.28
CA GLY A 97 5.97 -9.18 7.52
C GLY A 97 6.00 -8.24 6.31
N ILE A 98 5.33 -8.62 5.21
CA ILE A 98 5.31 -7.89 3.94
C ILE A 98 4.36 -6.69 4.05
N ASP A 99 4.83 -5.53 3.61
CA ASP A 99 4.01 -4.32 3.53
C ASP A 99 3.20 -4.35 2.23
N VAL A 100 1.92 -3.93 2.31
CA VAL A 100 1.02 -3.99 1.16
C VAL A 100 0.26 -2.69 0.98
N PHE A 101 0.16 -2.23 -0.27
CA PHE A 101 -0.89 -1.32 -0.71
C PHE A 101 -1.88 -2.08 -1.58
N ASP A 102 -3.16 -2.01 -1.25
CA ASP A 102 -4.23 -2.46 -2.12
C ASP A 102 -4.60 -1.38 -3.14
N ILE A 103 -4.75 -1.77 -4.40
CA ILE A 103 -5.08 -0.89 -5.51
C ILE A 103 -6.25 -1.49 -6.28
N GLU A 104 -7.41 -0.86 -6.16
CA GLU A 104 -8.59 -1.22 -6.91
C GLU A 104 -8.70 -0.35 -8.17
N ILE A 105 -8.69 -0.97 -9.34
CA ILE A 105 -8.70 -0.29 -10.63
C ILE A 105 -10.06 -0.47 -11.29
N ASP A 106 -10.72 0.63 -11.65
CA ASP A 106 -11.99 0.59 -12.39
C ASP A 106 -11.72 0.47 -13.90
N GLU A 107 -11.14 -0.67 -14.29
CA GLU A 107 -10.84 -1.01 -15.69
C GLU A 107 -11.15 -2.49 -15.95
N GLN A 108 -11.91 -2.74 -17.01
CA GLN A 108 -12.35 -4.08 -17.41
C GLN A 108 -11.65 -4.56 -18.68
N ASP A 109 -11.12 -3.64 -19.48
CA ASP A 109 -10.30 -3.97 -20.64
C ASP A 109 -8.93 -4.50 -20.16
N PRO A 110 -8.56 -5.75 -20.52
CA PRO A 110 -7.31 -6.34 -20.07
C PRO A 110 -6.06 -5.62 -20.57
N ASP A 111 -6.12 -5.01 -21.76
CA ASP A 111 -4.98 -4.31 -22.35
C ASP A 111 -4.77 -2.96 -21.67
N MET A 112 -5.86 -2.29 -21.28
CA MET A 112 -5.79 -1.03 -20.51
C MET A 112 -5.41 -1.24 -19.04
N LEU A 113 -5.58 -2.46 -18.51
CA LEU A 113 -5.25 -2.80 -17.13
C LEU A 113 -3.74 -3.08 -16.91
N VAL A 114 -2.98 -3.37 -17.98
CA VAL A 114 -1.55 -3.74 -17.94
C VAL A 114 -0.66 -2.53 -18.25
#